data_AF-A0A2U3KGD4-F1
#
_entry.id   AF-A0A2U3KGD4-F1
#
_cell.length_a   1.000
_cell.length_b   1.000
_cell.length_c   1.000
_cell.angle_alpha   90.00
_cell.angle_beta   90.00
_cell.angle_gamma   90.00
#
_symmetry.space_group_name_H-M   'P 1'
#
loop_
_entity.id
_entity.type
_entity.pdbx_description
1 polymer ?
#
loop_
_entity_poly.entity_id
_entity_poly.type
_entity_poly.pdbx_seq_one_letter_code
_entity_poly.pdbx_strand_id
1 'polypeptide(L)'
;MARFPSGFLIFTCAAALYAQAPAAPKPRAGLEADWDIAAVLQEISAHANRLSLFLDKFDAQEWVAKGASETYGEQLQSCKDQAKALAAGTKALAANPEKLSASLEVYFRIHSLETMLASVEEAIRRYQSPANAQALTILEAENDGNRDRLQGYIVNLAAAREQDLVVMDREAQRCRGVLTQAPPKTVRKK
;
A
#
# COMPACT_ATOMS: atom_id res chain seq x y z
N MET A 1 -67.50 44.88 -34.84
CA MET A 1 -67.31 44.28 -33.50
C MET A 1 -66.94 42.82 -33.73
N ALA A 2 -65.86 42.20 -33.24
CA ALA A 2 -64.73 42.56 -32.40
C ALA A 2 -63.58 41.56 -32.72
N ARG A 3 -62.41 42.03 -33.16
CA ARG A 3 -61.07 41.93 -32.53
C ARG A 3 -60.71 40.57 -31.88
N PHE A 4 -59.79 39.84 -32.51
CA PHE A 4 -58.93 38.83 -31.89
C PHE A 4 -57.82 39.51 -31.07
N PRO A 5 -57.49 39.07 -29.84
CA PRO A 5 -56.25 39.46 -29.20
C PRO A 5 -55.17 38.39 -29.43
N SER A 6 -54.01 38.88 -29.87
CA SER A 6 -52.72 38.21 -29.79
C SER A 6 -52.35 37.94 -28.34
N GLY A 7 -52.00 36.69 -28.02
CA GLY A 7 -51.41 36.30 -26.75
C GLY A 7 -49.96 35.88 -26.94
N PHE A 8 -49.04 36.82 -26.70
CA PHE A 8 -47.60 36.59 -26.59
C PHE A 8 -47.35 35.95 -25.22
N LEU A 9 -46.83 34.72 -25.15
CA LEU A 9 -46.33 34.14 -23.90
C LEU A 9 -44.83 33.88 -24.02
N ILE A 10 -44.11 34.66 -23.24
CA ILE A 10 -42.67 34.77 -23.11
C ILE A 10 -42.14 33.49 -22.45
N PHE A 11 -41.22 32.79 -23.12
CA PHE A 11 -40.49 31.65 -22.56
C PHE A 11 -39.34 32.19 -21.68
N THR A 12 -39.54 32.24 -20.37
CA THR A 12 -38.49 32.55 -19.40
C THR A 12 -37.60 31.31 -19.21
N CYS A 13 -36.45 31.31 -19.88
CA CYS A 13 -35.38 30.34 -19.65
C CYS A 13 -34.65 30.70 -18.34
N ALA A 14 -34.95 30.00 -17.24
CA ALA A 14 -34.20 30.11 -16.00
C ALA A 14 -32.83 29.43 -16.19
N ALA A 15 -31.78 30.24 -16.29
CA ALA A 15 -30.40 29.76 -16.26
C ALA A 15 -30.04 29.31 -14.83
N ALA A 16 -30.17 28.01 -14.56
CA ALA A 16 -29.61 27.41 -13.36
C ALA A 16 -28.08 27.30 -13.52
N LEU A 17 -27.36 28.31 -13.02
CA LEU A 17 -25.92 28.25 -12.75
C LEU A 17 -25.69 27.24 -11.61
N TYR A 18 -25.50 25.96 -11.95
CA TYR A 18 -24.97 24.98 -11.01
C TYR A 18 -23.47 25.22 -10.82
N ALA A 19 -23.12 25.87 -9.72
CA ALA A 19 -21.81 25.69 -9.11
C ALA A 19 -21.73 24.24 -8.65
N GLN A 20 -21.05 23.38 -9.42
CA GLN A 20 -20.68 22.05 -8.96
C GLN A 20 -19.66 22.24 -7.83
N ALA A 21 -20.09 22.03 -6.59
CA ALA A 21 -19.18 21.83 -5.47
C ALA A 21 -18.18 20.73 -5.85
N PRO A 22 -16.88 20.87 -5.53
CA PRO A 22 -15.91 19.82 -5.80
C PRO A 22 -16.40 18.53 -5.14
N ALA A 23 -16.64 17.50 -5.94
CA ALA A 23 -17.02 16.20 -5.43
C ALA A 23 -15.92 15.73 -4.48
N ALA A 24 -16.28 15.37 -3.25
CA ALA A 24 -15.37 14.68 -2.35
C ALA A 24 -14.78 13.46 -3.10
N PRO A 25 -13.47 13.20 -2.99
CA PRO A 25 -12.86 12.07 -3.66
C PRO A 25 -13.60 10.80 -3.26
N LYS A 26 -14.30 10.19 -4.22
CA LYS A 26 -14.93 8.88 -4.01
C LYS A 26 -13.79 7.89 -3.79
N PRO A 27 -13.84 7.03 -2.76
CA PRO A 27 -12.95 5.90 -2.65
C PRO A 27 -12.97 5.16 -3.99
N ARG A 28 -11.80 4.96 -4.59
CA ARG A 28 -11.70 4.13 -5.80
C ARG A 28 -12.14 2.74 -5.40
N ALA A 29 -13.19 2.24 -6.04
CA ALA A 29 -13.81 0.99 -5.64
C ALA A 29 -12.75 -0.11 -5.48
N GLY A 30 -12.57 -0.59 -4.25
CA GLY A 30 -11.65 -1.69 -3.91
C GLY A 30 -10.32 -1.30 -3.23
N LEU A 31 -9.91 -0.03 -3.24
CA LEU A 31 -8.70 0.39 -2.50
C LEU A 31 -9.09 0.75 -1.05
N GLU A 32 -8.51 0.03 -0.09
CA GLU A 32 -8.60 0.34 1.34
C GLU A 32 -8.08 1.75 1.63
N ALA A 33 -8.65 2.43 2.62
CA ALA A 33 -8.24 3.78 2.96
C ALA A 33 -6.84 3.81 3.59
N ASP A 34 -6.12 4.91 3.36
CA ASP A 34 -4.72 5.05 3.81
C ASP A 34 -4.56 4.88 5.33
N TRP A 35 -5.53 5.33 6.14
CA TRP A 35 -5.47 5.16 7.60
C TRP A 35 -5.71 3.71 8.04
N ASP A 36 -6.51 2.94 7.31
CA ASP A 36 -6.82 1.55 7.64
C ASP A 36 -5.59 0.67 7.37
N ILE A 37 -4.95 0.85 6.20
CA ILE A 37 -3.70 0.15 5.89
C ILE A 37 -2.52 0.65 6.75
N ALA A 38 -2.49 1.93 7.13
CA ALA A 38 -1.46 2.45 8.03
C ALA A 38 -1.48 1.72 9.39
N ALA A 39 -2.65 1.37 9.92
CA ALA A 39 -2.76 0.57 11.13
C ALA A 39 -2.16 -0.84 10.93
N VAL A 40 -2.44 -1.49 9.80
CA VAL A 40 -1.83 -2.79 9.45
C VAL A 40 -0.31 -2.70 9.40
N LEU A 41 0.22 -1.65 8.77
CA LEU A 41 1.65 -1.39 8.68
C LEU A 41 2.28 -1.14 10.06
N GLN A 42 1.59 -0.45 10.97
CA GLN A 42 2.08 -0.30 12.35
C GLN A 42 2.11 -1.65 13.09
N GLU A 43 1.12 -2.51 12.89
CA GLU A 43 1.11 -3.85 13.49
C GLU A 43 2.26 -4.73 12.95
N ILE A 44 2.51 -4.69 11.63
CA ILE A 44 3.68 -5.37 11.03
C ILE A 44 4.98 -4.82 11.63
N SER A 45 5.09 -3.50 11.81
CA SER A 45 6.27 -2.90 12.46
C SER A 45 6.42 -3.37 13.92
N ALA A 46 5.33 -3.44 14.68
CA ALA A 46 5.33 -3.87 16.06
C ALA A 46 5.70 -5.36 16.17
N HIS A 47 5.17 -6.19 15.28
CA HIS A 47 5.55 -7.60 15.15
C HIS A 47 7.04 -7.79 14.85
N ALA A 48 7.58 -7.08 13.87
CA ALA A 48 9.00 -7.15 13.53
C ALA A 48 9.91 -6.73 14.72
N ASN A 49 9.49 -5.76 15.54
CA ASN A 49 10.19 -5.43 16.78
C ASN A 49 10.13 -6.56 17.80
N ARG A 50 8.96 -7.20 18.00
CA ARG A 50 8.81 -8.36 18.90
C ARG A 50 9.69 -9.53 18.45
N LEU A 51 9.76 -9.77 17.14
CA LEU A 51 10.66 -10.77 16.55
C LEU A 51 12.13 -10.44 16.81
N SER A 52 12.57 -9.20 16.58
CA SER A 52 13.95 -8.79 16.91
C SER A 52 14.28 -9.04 18.38
N LEU A 53 13.41 -8.62 19.30
CA LEU A 53 13.60 -8.81 20.74
C LEU A 53 13.61 -10.29 21.15
N PHE A 54 12.85 -11.13 20.44
CA PHE A 54 12.88 -12.57 20.64
C PHE A 54 14.23 -13.16 20.19
N LEU A 55 14.69 -12.79 19.00
CA LEU A 55 15.97 -13.25 18.44
C LEU A 55 17.17 -12.79 19.27
N ASP A 56 17.10 -11.63 19.91
CA ASP A 56 18.17 -11.08 20.77
C ASP A 56 18.45 -11.95 22.01
N LYS A 57 17.56 -12.87 22.37
CA LYS A 57 17.77 -13.84 23.47
C LYS A 57 18.76 -14.95 23.12
N PHE A 58 19.11 -15.10 21.85
CA PHE A 58 19.99 -16.16 21.39
C PHE A 58 21.37 -15.63 21.02
N ASP A 59 22.37 -16.42 21.37
CA ASP A 59 23.76 -16.24 20.97
C ASP A 59 24.22 -17.49 20.20
N ALA A 60 24.62 -17.28 18.95
CA ALA A 60 25.09 -18.36 18.10
C ALA A 60 26.45 -18.92 18.56
N GLN A 61 27.24 -18.18 19.34
CA GLN A 61 28.48 -18.69 19.92
C GLN A 61 28.19 -19.85 20.90
N GLU A 62 27.07 -19.80 21.62
CA GLU A 62 26.63 -20.93 22.46
C GLU A 62 26.27 -22.16 21.62
N TRP A 63 25.76 -21.96 20.40
CA TRP A 63 25.44 -23.06 19.49
C TRP A 63 26.71 -23.67 18.90
N VAL A 64 27.67 -22.82 18.49
CA VAL A 64 28.98 -23.25 17.99
C VAL A 64 29.73 -24.04 19.06
N ALA A 65 29.70 -23.60 20.32
CA ALA A 65 30.26 -24.37 21.44
C ALA A 65 29.61 -25.75 21.63
N LYS A 66 28.39 -25.95 21.15
CA LYS A 66 27.65 -27.23 21.11
C LYS A 66 27.81 -27.97 19.78
N GLY A 67 28.71 -27.53 18.90
CA GLY A 67 29.02 -28.17 17.61
C GLY A 67 28.16 -27.70 16.43
N ALA A 68 27.56 -26.52 16.50
CA ALA A 68 26.90 -25.89 15.35
C ALA A 68 27.92 -25.29 14.37
N SER A 69 27.53 -25.16 13.10
CA SER A 69 28.29 -24.42 12.09
C SER A 69 28.35 -22.93 12.44
N GLU A 70 29.49 -22.28 12.19
CA GLU A 70 29.66 -20.83 12.36
C GLU A 70 28.69 -20.02 11.48
N THR A 71 28.22 -20.60 10.37
CA THR A 71 27.23 -19.99 9.47
C THR A 71 25.93 -19.62 10.19
N TYR A 72 25.57 -20.30 11.28
CA TYR A 72 24.39 -19.93 12.07
C TYR A 72 24.55 -18.57 12.77
N GLY A 73 25.79 -18.13 13.04
CA GLY A 73 26.06 -16.80 13.56
C GLY A 73 25.69 -15.71 12.57
N GLU A 74 26.12 -15.86 11.32
CA GLU A 74 25.78 -14.93 10.24
C GLU A 74 24.27 -14.93 9.96
N GLN A 75 23.64 -16.11 9.96
CA GLN A 75 22.20 -16.25 9.74
C GLN A 75 21.37 -15.59 10.85
N LEU A 76 21.71 -15.86 12.13
CA LEU A 76 21.03 -15.24 13.27
C LEU A 76 21.20 -13.72 13.24
N GLN A 77 22.40 -13.23 12.97
CA GLN A 77 22.67 -11.79 12.90
C GLN A 77 21.91 -11.15 11.74
N SER A 78 21.89 -11.77 10.56
CA SER A 78 21.10 -11.32 9.42
C SER A 78 19.61 -11.22 9.76
N CYS A 79 19.04 -12.24 10.42
CA CYS A 79 17.64 -12.20 10.86
C CYS A 79 17.36 -11.04 11.84
N LYS A 80 18.26 -10.78 12.80
CA LYS A 80 18.14 -9.65 13.73
C LYS A 80 18.13 -8.30 12.99
N ASP A 81 19.08 -8.12 12.07
CA ASP A 81 19.22 -6.86 11.34
C ASP A 81 18.04 -6.64 10.38
N GLN A 82 17.57 -7.70 9.72
CA GLN A 82 16.42 -7.64 8.82
C GLN A 82 15.11 -7.42 9.56
N ALA A 83 14.92 -7.99 10.76
CA ALA A 83 13.77 -7.69 11.61
C ALA A 83 13.74 -6.21 12.03
N LYS A 84 14.89 -5.64 12.41
CA LYS A 84 15.00 -4.20 12.73
C LYS A 84 14.74 -3.32 11.51
N ALA A 85 15.31 -3.67 10.37
CA ALA A 85 15.10 -2.96 9.11
C ALA A 85 13.63 -3.02 8.66
N LEU A 86 12.98 -4.17 8.80
CA LEU A 86 11.56 -4.35 8.52
C LEU A 86 10.71 -3.47 9.45
N ALA A 87 10.99 -3.45 10.75
CA ALA A 87 10.29 -2.59 11.69
C ALA A 87 10.39 -1.11 11.29
N ALA A 88 11.61 -0.62 11.03
CA ALA A 88 11.84 0.77 10.63
C ALA A 88 11.18 1.11 9.27
N GLY A 89 11.36 0.24 8.27
CA GLY A 89 10.82 0.45 6.92
C GLY A 89 9.30 0.46 6.90
N THR A 90 8.67 -0.46 7.63
CA THR A 90 7.21 -0.53 7.72
C THR A 90 6.63 0.66 8.49
N LYS A 91 7.29 1.10 9.57
CA LYS A 91 6.90 2.31 10.30
C LYS A 91 6.98 3.56 9.42
N ALA A 92 8.02 3.67 8.57
CA ALA A 92 8.15 4.76 7.62
C ALA A 92 7.07 4.71 6.52
N LEU A 93 6.77 3.50 6.03
CA LEU A 93 5.71 3.28 5.03
C LEU A 93 4.33 3.63 5.57
N ALA A 94 4.05 3.34 6.84
CA ALA A 94 2.77 3.70 7.46
C ALA A 94 2.47 5.21 7.44
N ALA A 95 3.49 6.07 7.31
CA ALA A 95 3.31 7.51 7.15
C ALA A 95 2.97 7.92 5.70
N ASN A 96 3.21 7.05 4.71
CA ASN A 96 2.96 7.28 3.28
C ASN A 96 2.56 5.96 2.59
N PRO A 97 1.43 5.34 2.97
CA PRO A 97 1.08 3.98 2.53
C PRO A 97 0.84 3.89 1.01
N GLU A 98 0.57 5.00 0.34
CA GLU A 98 0.30 5.10 -1.09
C GLU A 98 1.56 4.95 -1.98
N LYS A 99 2.74 4.83 -1.36
CA LYS A 99 4.03 4.62 -2.04
C LYS A 99 4.21 3.16 -2.46
N LEU A 100 3.73 2.84 -3.65
CA LEU A 100 3.76 1.48 -4.21
C LEU A 100 5.14 0.80 -4.17
N SER A 101 6.22 1.51 -4.52
CA SER A 101 7.57 0.93 -4.49
C SER A 101 8.02 0.54 -3.07
N ALA A 102 7.73 1.39 -2.09
CA ALA A 102 8.06 1.12 -0.69
C ALA A 102 7.20 -0.02 -0.12
N SER A 103 5.94 -0.14 -0.54
CA SER A 103 5.09 -1.29 -0.19
C SER A 103 5.63 -2.60 -0.73
N LEU A 104 6.12 -2.63 -1.97
CA LEU A 104 6.78 -3.81 -2.57
C LEU A 104 8.07 -4.16 -1.82
N GLU A 105 8.90 -3.17 -1.49
CA GLU A 105 10.12 -3.39 -0.71
C GLU A 105 9.83 -4.02 0.66
N VAL A 106 8.83 -3.51 1.38
CA VAL A 106 8.40 -4.09 2.66
C VAL A 106 7.92 -5.53 2.47
N TYR A 107 7.08 -5.78 1.47
CA TYR A 107 6.55 -7.12 1.20
C TYR A 107 7.67 -8.14 0.91
N PHE A 108 8.65 -7.79 0.07
CA PHE A 108 9.79 -8.67 -0.22
C PHE A 108 10.69 -8.89 0.99
N ARG A 109 10.85 -7.87 1.86
CA ARG A 109 11.61 -8.02 3.12
C ARG A 109 10.93 -8.99 4.09
N ILE A 110 9.60 -8.94 4.21
CA ILE A 110 8.83 -9.91 5.02
C ILE A 110 9.13 -11.32 4.52
N HIS A 111 8.95 -11.58 3.23
CA HIS A 111 9.16 -12.91 2.65
C HIS A 111 10.60 -13.41 2.79
N SER A 112 11.58 -12.52 2.58
CA SER A 112 12.99 -12.86 2.77
C SER A 112 13.28 -13.22 4.22
N LEU A 113 12.72 -12.48 5.18
CA LEU A 113 12.92 -12.74 6.59
C LEU A 113 12.30 -14.08 7.01
N GLU A 114 11.05 -14.37 6.61
CA GLU A 114 10.40 -15.67 6.83
C GLU A 114 11.27 -16.83 6.31
N THR A 115 11.87 -16.68 5.13
CA THR A 115 12.75 -17.70 4.54
C THR A 115 14.02 -17.91 5.37
N MET A 116 14.64 -16.83 5.88
CA MET A 116 15.85 -16.93 6.69
C MET A 116 15.58 -17.51 8.09
N LEU A 117 14.43 -17.18 8.67
CA LEU A 117 14.05 -17.66 10.00
C LEU A 117 13.95 -19.17 10.09
N ALA A 118 13.56 -19.87 9.01
CA ALA A 118 13.51 -21.33 8.99
C ALA A 118 14.85 -22.00 9.40
N SER A 119 15.98 -21.45 8.94
CA SER A 119 17.32 -21.96 9.31
C SER A 119 17.67 -21.69 10.78
N VAL A 120 17.25 -20.53 11.29
CA VAL A 120 17.46 -20.13 12.68
C VAL A 120 16.56 -20.95 13.62
N GLU A 121 15.33 -21.25 13.21
CA GLU A 121 14.41 -22.12 13.94
C GLU A 121 15.01 -23.53 14.11
N GLU A 122 15.60 -24.10 13.06
CA GLU A 122 16.29 -25.39 13.13
C GLU A 122 17.45 -25.36 14.13
N ALA A 123 18.27 -24.30 14.10
CA ALA A 123 19.36 -24.12 15.07
C ALA A 123 18.85 -23.99 16.51
N ILE A 124 17.81 -23.18 16.75
CA ILE A 124 17.21 -23.02 18.08
C ILE A 124 16.68 -24.37 18.57
N ARG A 125 16.02 -25.15 17.71
CA ARG A 125 15.47 -26.47 18.05
C ARG A 125 16.56 -27.44 18.48
N ARG A 126 17.70 -27.43 17.78
CA ARG A 126 18.80 -28.38 17.97
C ARG A 126 19.75 -27.99 19.11
N TYR A 127 20.03 -26.71 19.28
CA TYR A 127 21.09 -26.22 20.17
C TYR A 127 20.59 -25.44 21.41
N GLN A 128 19.30 -25.10 21.49
CA GLN A 128 18.68 -24.48 22.66
C GLN A 128 17.55 -25.31 23.23
N SER A 129 16.37 -25.28 22.60
CA SER A 129 15.25 -26.14 22.98
C SER A 129 14.17 -26.19 21.90
N PRO A 130 13.44 -27.32 21.77
CA PRO A 130 12.26 -27.40 20.92
C PRO A 130 11.16 -26.40 21.30
N ALA A 131 11.05 -26.05 22.59
CA ALA A 131 10.08 -25.08 23.07
C ALA A 131 10.37 -23.66 22.56
N ASN A 132 11.63 -23.25 22.51
CA ASN A 132 12.02 -21.95 21.95
C ASN A 132 11.81 -21.90 20.43
N ALA A 133 12.07 -23.00 19.72
CA ALA A 133 11.77 -23.09 18.29
C ALA A 133 10.27 -22.96 18.04
N GLN A 134 9.44 -23.67 18.81
CA GLN A 134 7.99 -23.55 18.71
C GLN A 134 7.47 -22.14 19.03
N ALA A 135 8.08 -21.45 20.00
CA ALA A 135 7.75 -20.07 20.32
C ALA A 135 8.08 -19.11 19.17
N LEU A 136 9.18 -19.35 18.43
CA LEU A 136 9.50 -18.60 17.22
C LEU A 136 8.45 -18.83 16.14
N THR A 137 8.09 -20.09 15.85
CA THR A 137 7.06 -20.43 14.85
C THR A 137 5.71 -19.77 15.18
N ILE A 138 5.30 -19.78 16.46
CA ILE A 138 4.05 -19.11 16.89
C ILE A 138 4.15 -17.61 16.65
N LEU A 139 5.28 -17.00 17.04
CA LEU A 139 5.49 -15.57 16.84
C LEU A 139 5.43 -15.21 15.36
N GLU A 140 6.05 -15.97 14.46
CA GLU A 140 5.98 -15.74 13.01
C GLU A 140 4.54 -15.74 12.48
N ALA A 141 3.76 -16.75 12.86
CA ALA A 141 2.38 -16.92 12.39
C ALA A 141 1.41 -15.79 12.83
N GLU A 142 1.73 -15.05 13.90
CA GLU A 142 0.88 -13.95 14.39
C GLU A 142 0.64 -12.83 13.37
N ASN A 143 1.49 -12.71 12.35
CA ASN A 143 1.43 -11.62 11.38
C ASN A 143 0.96 -12.03 9.97
N ASP A 144 0.60 -13.31 9.76
CA ASP A 144 0.18 -13.83 8.45
C ASP A 144 -0.98 -13.03 7.85
N GLY A 145 -2.02 -12.76 8.65
CA GLY A 145 -3.18 -12.00 8.19
C GLY A 145 -2.85 -10.57 7.78
N ASN A 146 -1.88 -9.93 8.42
CA ASN A 146 -1.44 -8.59 8.05
C ASN A 146 -0.61 -8.61 6.76
N ARG A 147 0.22 -9.63 6.55
CA ARG A 147 0.96 -9.83 5.29
C ARG A 147 -0.01 -9.98 4.13
N ASP A 148 -1.04 -10.82 4.29
CA ASP A 148 -2.04 -11.06 3.25
C ASP A 148 -2.84 -9.79 2.93
N ARG A 149 -3.20 -8.99 3.95
CA ARG A 149 -3.83 -7.68 3.75
C ARG A 149 -2.91 -6.70 3.00
N LEU A 150 -1.63 -6.62 3.38
CA LEU A 150 -0.65 -5.78 2.67
C LEU A 150 -0.53 -6.19 1.21
N GLN A 151 -0.47 -7.49 0.91
CA GLN A 151 -0.43 -7.99 -0.45
C GLN A 151 -1.67 -7.56 -1.26
N GLY A 152 -2.87 -7.72 -0.68
CA GLY A 152 -4.10 -7.27 -1.31
C GLY A 152 -4.11 -5.76 -1.58
N TYR A 153 -3.65 -4.97 -0.60
CA TYR A 153 -3.50 -3.52 -0.75
C TYR A 153 -2.53 -3.15 -1.87
N ILE A 154 -1.37 -3.79 -1.98
CA ILE A 154 -0.37 -3.53 -3.04
C ILE A 154 -0.98 -3.76 -4.43
N VAL A 155 -1.72 -4.86 -4.61
CA VAL A 155 -2.38 -5.17 -5.89
C VAL A 155 -3.43 -4.11 -6.22
N ASN A 156 -4.28 -3.75 -5.26
CA ASN A 156 -5.31 -2.74 -5.46
C ASN A 156 -4.71 -1.35 -5.71
N LEU A 157 -3.60 -1.01 -5.05
CA LEU A 157 -2.87 0.24 -5.23
C LEU A 157 -2.28 0.31 -6.64
N ALA A 158 -1.67 -0.79 -7.12
CA ALA A 158 -1.15 -0.87 -8.49
C ALA A 158 -2.27 -0.67 -9.52
N ALA A 159 -3.39 -1.40 -9.40
CA ALA A 159 -4.54 -1.25 -10.29
C ALA A 159 -5.10 0.19 -10.26
N ALA A 160 -5.17 0.81 -9.08
CA ALA A 160 -5.59 2.19 -8.94
C ALA A 160 -4.65 3.18 -9.66
N ARG A 161 -3.33 2.92 -9.66
CA ARG A 161 -2.34 3.74 -10.38
C ARG A 161 -2.40 3.54 -11.89
N GLU A 162 -2.61 2.32 -12.35
CA GLU A 162 -2.83 2.04 -13.78
C GLU A 162 -4.06 2.79 -14.30
N GLN A 163 -5.16 2.78 -13.54
CA GLN A 163 -6.37 3.51 -13.90
C GLN A 163 -6.15 5.04 -13.95
N ASP A 164 -5.31 5.58 -13.07
CA ASP A 164 -4.93 7.01 -13.10
C ASP A 164 -4.21 7.38 -14.37
N LEU A 165 -3.28 6.54 -14.81
CA LEU A 165 -2.52 6.77 -16.05
C LEU A 165 -3.46 6.79 -17.27
N VAL A 166 -4.46 5.91 -17.30
CA VAL A 166 -5.48 5.90 -18.37
C VAL A 166 -6.31 7.20 -18.37
N VAL A 167 -6.75 7.66 -17.20
CA VAL A 167 -7.52 8.91 -17.10
C VAL A 167 -6.65 10.11 -17.49
N MET A 168 -5.41 10.14 -17.02
CA MET A 168 -4.45 11.20 -17.32
C MET A 168 -4.17 11.29 -18.82
N ASP A 169 -3.96 10.16 -19.50
CA ASP A 169 -3.80 10.15 -20.97
C ASP A 169 -5.06 10.65 -21.67
N ARG A 170 -6.24 10.18 -21.28
CA ARG A 170 -7.51 10.60 -21.88
C ARG A 170 -7.73 12.11 -21.79
N GLU A 171 -7.50 12.70 -20.61
CA GLU A 171 -7.65 14.14 -20.42
C GLU A 171 -6.55 14.92 -21.18
N ALA A 172 -5.31 14.40 -21.25
CA ALA A 172 -4.27 14.99 -22.07
C ALA A 172 -4.65 15.02 -23.56
N GLN A 173 -5.23 13.94 -24.11
CA GLN A 173 -5.73 13.92 -25.48
C GLN A 173 -6.90 14.90 -25.70
N ARG A 174 -7.82 14.98 -24.75
CA ARG A 174 -8.93 15.94 -24.80
C ARG A 174 -8.42 17.38 -24.86
N CYS A 175 -7.44 17.74 -24.01
CA CYS A 175 -6.81 19.06 -24.03
C CYS A 175 -6.15 19.37 -25.39
N ARG A 176 -5.45 18.39 -25.99
CA ARG A 176 -4.88 18.55 -27.35
C ARG A 176 -5.96 18.82 -28.38
N GLY A 177 -7.09 18.12 -28.32
CA GLY A 177 -8.24 18.36 -29.20
C GLY A 177 -8.78 19.78 -29.08
N VAL A 178 -8.92 20.30 -27.87
CA VAL A 178 -9.38 21.69 -27.64
C VAL A 178 -8.39 22.71 -28.19
N LEU A 179 -7.08 22.51 -28.00
CA LEU A 179 -6.04 23.43 -28.46
C LEU A 179 -5.87 23.46 -29.99
N THR A 180 -6.21 22.37 -30.68
CA THR A 180 -6.03 22.22 -32.14
C THR A 180 -7.27 22.59 -32.95
N GLN A 181 -8.41 22.81 -32.31
CA GLN A 181 -9.62 23.27 -32.99
C GLN A 181 -9.50 24.75 -33.39
N ALA A 182 -9.64 25.04 -34.69
CA ALA A 182 -9.71 26.41 -35.19
C ALA A 182 -10.95 27.12 -34.62
N PRO A 183 -10.87 28.43 -34.28
CA PRO A 183 -12.01 29.17 -33.77
C PRO A 183 -13.17 29.12 -34.77
N PRO A 184 -14.43 29.03 -34.28
CA PRO A 184 -15.58 28.92 -35.17
C PRO A 184 -15.64 30.12 -36.12
N LYS A 185 -15.77 29.85 -37.42
CA LYS A 185 -15.89 30.89 -38.45
C LYS A 185 -17.15 31.72 -38.15
N THR A 186 -16.97 32.96 -37.71
CA THR A 186 -18.08 33.90 -37.54
C THR A 186 -18.66 34.24 -38.91
N VAL A 187 -19.81 33.67 -39.25
CA VAL A 187 -20.58 34.06 -40.44
C VAL A 187 -21.23 35.41 -40.14
N ARG A 188 -20.65 36.50 -40.69
CA ARG A 188 -21.26 37.83 -40.67
C ARG A 188 -22.51 37.80 -41.56
N LYS A 189 -23.70 37.89 -40.98
CA LYS A 189 -24.95 38.10 -41.75
C LYS A 189 -24.91 39.50 -42.37
N LYS A 190 -25.12 39.57 -43.69
CA LYS A 190 -25.33 40.81 -44.46
C LYS A 190 -26.76 41.32 -44.28
#